data_AF-A0A6J2Y1H7-F1
#
_entry.id   AF-A0A6J2Y1H7-F1
#
_cell.length_a   1.000
_cell.length_b   1.000
_cell.length_c   1.000
_cell.angle_alpha   90.00
_cell.angle_beta   90.00
_cell.angle_gamma   90.00
#
_symmetry.space_group_name_H-M   'P 1'
#
loop_
_entity.id
_entity.type
_entity.pdbx_description
1 polymer ?
#
loop_
_entity_poly.entity_id
_entity_poly.type
_entity_poly.pdbx_seq_one_letter_code
_entity_poly.pdbx_strand_id
1 'polypeptide(L)'
;MKNIIRHAEESIDSQKKNLSPEDCEKLKNNYIYKDICLCVDRYNLVKEFVNDIEDTFSIPLFWQFGASVFVICLGYLQFFFVELWSFNFFTIVSFVVTMSWEVFLYCYFGSILYNESASLITDIYVTDWLNLDIKCQKALVTIMENGKRPLIIRAGKIIDISLDTFATILKRAYSVMAVVNKFIEN
;
A
#
# COMPACT_ATOMS: atom_id res chain seq x y z
N MET A 1 10.40 12.55 -5.19
CA MET A 1 11.78 12.78 -5.64
C MET A 1 12.02 14.20 -6.20
N LYS A 2 11.22 14.67 -7.18
CA LYS A 2 11.39 16.00 -7.81
C LYS A 2 11.43 17.21 -6.86
N ASN A 3 10.61 17.24 -5.80
CA ASN A 3 10.62 18.35 -4.82
C ASN A 3 11.84 18.34 -3.87
N ILE A 4 12.45 17.18 -3.65
CA ILE A 4 13.65 17.03 -2.81
C ILE A 4 14.87 17.51 -3.61
N ILE A 5 14.92 17.12 -4.89
CA ILE A 5 15.95 17.57 -5.84
C ILE A 5 15.91 19.10 -5.98
N ARG A 6 14.72 19.71 -6.06
CA ARG A 6 14.59 21.18 -6.16
C ARG A 6 15.08 21.91 -4.90
N HIS A 7 14.82 21.35 -3.71
CA HIS A 7 15.25 21.95 -2.45
C HIS A 7 16.78 21.81 -2.23
N ALA A 8 17.36 20.71 -2.73
CA ALA A 8 18.81 20.52 -2.77
C ALA A 8 19.48 21.46 -3.79
N GLU A 9 18.88 21.65 -4.97
CA GLU A 9 19.35 22.59 -5.99
C GLU A 9 19.34 24.06 -5.51
N GLU A 10 18.27 24.49 -4.82
CA GLU A 10 18.20 25.83 -4.19
C GLU A 10 19.27 26.04 -3.10
N SER A 11 19.64 24.98 -2.38
CA SER A 11 20.69 25.02 -1.36
C SER A 11 22.10 25.09 -1.98
N ILE A 12 22.31 24.40 -3.11
CA ILE A 12 23.57 24.35 -3.86
C ILE A 12 23.88 25.69 -4.54
N ASP A 13 22.86 26.40 -5.05
CA ASP A 13 23.06 27.68 -5.74
C ASP A 13 23.56 28.79 -4.79
N SER A 14 23.20 28.72 -3.51
CA SER A 14 23.62 29.68 -2.48
C SER A 14 25.11 29.59 -2.08
N GLN A 15 25.73 28.40 -2.19
CA GLN A 15 27.12 28.15 -1.76
C GLN A 15 28.16 28.16 -2.90
N LYS A 16 27.70 28.21 -4.16
CA LYS A 16 28.55 28.11 -5.35
C LYS A 16 29.52 29.29 -5.55
N LYS A 17 29.29 30.42 -4.88
CA LYS A 17 29.92 31.70 -5.24
C LYS A 17 31.39 31.85 -4.82
N ASN A 18 31.96 30.95 -4.00
CA ASN A 18 33.30 31.13 -3.41
C ASN A 18 34.23 29.89 -3.41
N LEU A 19 34.04 28.87 -4.28
CA LEU A 19 34.86 27.64 -4.23
C LEU A 19 35.57 27.26 -5.54
N SER A 20 36.76 26.65 -5.37
CA SER A 20 37.56 25.99 -6.41
C SER A 20 36.73 24.88 -7.10
N PRO A 21 36.92 24.62 -8.42
CA PRO A 21 36.18 23.60 -9.15
C PRO A 21 36.23 22.20 -8.50
N GLU A 22 37.37 21.81 -7.93
CA GLU A 22 37.55 20.52 -7.23
C GLU A 22 36.78 20.45 -5.89
N ASP A 23 36.71 21.57 -5.16
CA ASP A 23 35.98 21.62 -3.90
C ASP A 23 34.47 21.69 -4.14
N CYS A 24 34.06 22.28 -5.26
CA CYS A 24 32.66 22.32 -5.71
C CYS A 24 32.14 20.90 -6.05
N GLU A 25 32.98 20.07 -6.67
CA GLU A 25 32.65 18.67 -6.99
C GLU A 25 32.55 17.80 -5.72
N LYS A 26 33.49 17.94 -4.79
CA LYS A 26 33.44 17.26 -3.48
C LYS A 26 32.24 17.69 -2.64
N LEU A 27 31.90 18.98 -2.63
CA LEU A 27 30.71 19.48 -1.96
C LEU A 27 29.44 18.89 -2.58
N LYS A 28 29.32 18.91 -3.91
CA LYS A 28 28.19 18.33 -4.63
C LYS A 28 27.99 16.86 -4.29
N ASN A 29 29.07 16.07 -4.27
CA ASN A 29 29.01 14.64 -3.90
C ASN A 29 28.58 14.42 -2.44
N ASN A 30 29.05 15.26 -1.50
CA ASN A 30 28.63 15.20 -0.10
C ASN A 30 27.14 15.55 0.08
N TYR A 31 26.62 16.53 -0.67
CA TYR A 31 25.20 16.87 -0.66
C TYR A 31 24.35 15.73 -1.22
N ILE A 32 24.74 15.16 -2.37
CA ILE A 32 24.05 14.01 -2.97
C ILE A 32 24.04 12.82 -2.00
N TYR A 33 25.17 12.53 -1.37
CA TYR A 33 25.25 11.47 -0.35
C TYR A 33 24.30 11.72 0.82
N LYS A 34 24.25 12.96 1.32
CA LYS A 34 23.37 13.35 2.41
C LYS A 34 21.89 13.19 2.03
N ASP A 35 21.50 13.58 0.82
CA ASP A 35 20.13 13.41 0.33
C ASP A 35 19.74 11.94 0.16
N ILE A 36 20.68 11.11 -0.31
CA ILE A 36 20.48 9.67 -0.40
C ILE A 36 20.29 9.07 1.00
N CYS A 37 21.15 9.42 1.97
CA CYS A 37 20.97 8.99 3.36
C CYS A 37 19.60 9.40 3.91
N LEU A 38 19.16 10.64 3.69
CA LEU A 38 17.82 11.08 4.10
C LEU A 38 16.70 10.28 3.43
N CYS A 39 16.89 9.86 2.17
CA CYS A 39 15.93 9.01 1.47
C CYS A 39 15.90 7.58 2.04
N VAL A 40 17.07 7.02 2.40
CA VAL A 40 17.20 5.72 3.08
C VAL A 40 16.46 5.76 4.42
N ASP A 41 16.72 6.78 5.23
CA ASP A 41 16.13 6.92 6.55
C ASP A 41 14.61 7.05 6.47
N ARG A 42 14.09 7.84 5.52
CA ARG A 42 12.65 7.95 5.26
C ARG A 42 12.04 6.63 4.82
N TYR A 43 12.70 5.90 3.92
CA TYR A 43 12.21 4.60 3.46
C TYR A 43 12.14 3.59 4.62
N ASN A 44 13.16 3.56 5.47
CA ASN A 44 13.18 2.72 6.67
C ASN A 44 12.05 3.09 7.64
N LEU A 45 11.83 4.39 7.87
CA LEU A 45 10.75 4.87 8.74
C LEU A 45 9.37 4.49 8.20
N VAL A 46 9.15 4.61 6.89
CA VAL A 46 7.90 4.15 6.24
C VAL A 46 7.74 2.65 6.38
N LYS A 47 8.81 1.87 6.21
CA LYS A 47 8.78 0.42 6.37
C LYS A 47 8.44 0.02 7.81
N GLU A 48 9.04 0.66 8.81
CA GLU A 48 8.70 0.45 10.22
C GLU A 48 7.23 0.80 10.50
N PHE A 49 6.77 1.95 10.01
CA PHE A 49 5.39 2.37 10.17
C PHE A 49 4.39 1.40 9.53
N VAL A 50 4.69 0.86 8.35
CA VAL A 50 3.85 -0.15 7.70
C VAL A 50 3.84 -1.46 8.48
N ASN A 51 4.98 -1.89 9.06
CA ASN A 51 5.02 -3.06 9.93
C ASN A 51 4.17 -2.85 11.20
N ASP A 52 4.25 -1.67 11.82
CA ASP A 52 3.44 -1.34 13.00
C ASP A 52 1.94 -1.33 12.68
N ILE A 53 1.56 -0.80 11.51
CA ILE A 53 0.18 -0.87 11.00
C ILE A 53 -0.21 -2.33 10.76
N GLU A 54 0.63 -3.13 10.10
CA GLU A 54 0.35 -4.53 9.85
C GLU A 54 0.11 -5.27 11.16
N ASP A 55 0.99 -5.15 12.15
CA ASP A 55 0.84 -5.85 13.43
C ASP A 55 -0.41 -5.38 14.21
N THR A 56 -0.73 -4.09 14.16
CA THR A 56 -1.91 -3.54 14.85
C THR A 56 -3.23 -3.93 14.17
N PHE A 57 -3.27 -3.86 12.83
CA PHE A 57 -4.49 -4.05 12.06
C PHE A 57 -4.66 -5.49 11.53
N SER A 58 -3.66 -6.35 11.62
CA SER A 58 -3.72 -7.73 11.14
C SER A 58 -4.88 -8.52 11.74
N ILE A 59 -5.08 -8.47 13.06
CA ILE A 59 -6.17 -9.17 13.75
C ILE A 59 -7.55 -8.56 13.43
N PRO A 60 -7.75 -7.22 13.59
CA PRO A 60 -9.02 -6.58 13.24
C PRO A 60 -9.44 -6.84 11.78
N LEU A 61 -8.51 -6.75 10.84
CA LEU A 61 -8.81 -6.95 9.43
C LEU A 61 -9.20 -8.40 9.13
N PHE A 62 -8.55 -9.37 9.77
CA PHE A 62 -8.95 -10.77 9.66
C PHE A 62 -10.39 -10.99 10.13
N TRP A 63 -10.75 -10.41 11.27
CA TRP A 63 -12.13 -10.48 11.78
C TRP A 63 -13.11 -9.75 10.86
N GLN A 64 -12.74 -8.57 10.33
CA GLN A 64 -13.56 -7.81 9.39
C GLN A 64 -13.83 -8.60 8.11
N PHE A 65 -12.82 -9.26 7.54
CA PHE A 65 -13.01 -10.13 6.36
C PHE A 65 -13.98 -11.27 6.68
N GLY A 66 -13.80 -11.96 7.80
CA GLY A 66 -14.74 -12.99 8.25
C GLY A 66 -16.16 -12.45 8.40
N ALA A 67 -16.32 -11.34 9.13
CA ALA A 67 -17.59 -10.67 9.35
C ALA A 67 -18.27 -10.25 8.04
N SER A 68 -17.51 -9.71 7.08
CA SER A 68 -18.05 -9.31 5.78
C SER A 68 -18.66 -10.48 5.01
N VAL A 69 -18.03 -11.67 5.04
CA VAL A 69 -18.57 -12.88 4.42
C VAL A 69 -19.88 -13.30 5.09
N PHE A 70 -19.93 -13.29 6.43
CA PHE A 70 -21.16 -13.60 7.17
C PHE A 70 -22.27 -12.61 6.86
N VAL A 71 -21.97 -11.31 6.83
CA VAL A 71 -22.94 -10.24 6.55
C VAL A 71 -23.50 -10.36 5.13
N ILE A 72 -22.66 -10.66 4.13
CA ILE A 72 -23.12 -10.89 2.76
C ILE A 72 -24.05 -12.11 2.69
N CYS A 73 -23.68 -13.22 3.32
CA CYS A 73 -24.50 -14.44 3.35
C CYS A 73 -25.85 -14.22 4.07
N LEU A 74 -25.85 -13.58 5.25
CA LEU A 74 -27.07 -13.32 6.01
C LEU A 74 -27.95 -12.28 5.32
N GLY A 75 -27.36 -11.22 4.78
CA GLY A 75 -28.10 -10.20 4.01
C GLY A 75 -28.79 -10.81 2.79
N TYR A 76 -28.13 -11.75 2.11
CA TYR A 76 -28.74 -12.50 1.01
C TYR A 76 -29.88 -13.41 1.47
N LEU A 77 -29.72 -14.16 2.56
CA LEU A 77 -30.82 -14.98 3.10
C LEU A 77 -32.01 -14.13 3.48
N GLN A 78 -31.78 -13.00 4.14
CA GLN A 78 -32.84 -12.13 4.59
C GLN A 78 -33.56 -11.42 3.43
N PHE A 79 -32.89 -11.26 2.28
CA PHE A 79 -33.51 -10.80 1.04
C PHE A 79 -34.66 -11.70 0.57
N PHE A 80 -34.60 -13.03 0.80
CA PHE A 80 -35.69 -13.94 0.43
C PHE A 80 -36.94 -13.80 1.31
N PHE A 81 -36.77 -13.43 2.57
CA PHE A 81 -37.86 -13.39 3.54
C PHE A 81 -38.47 -12.00 3.71
N VAL A 82 -37.78 -10.94 3.26
CA VAL A 82 -38.22 -9.55 3.44
C VAL A 82 -38.97 -9.05 2.21
N GLU A 83 -40.07 -8.33 2.43
CA GLU A 83 -40.81 -7.64 1.37
C GLU A 83 -39.95 -6.55 0.71
N LEU A 84 -39.90 -6.56 -0.63
CA LEU A 84 -39.22 -5.55 -1.41
C LEU A 84 -39.78 -4.16 -1.07
N TRP A 85 -38.90 -3.16 -0.99
CA TRP A 85 -39.22 -1.76 -0.65
C TRP A 85 -39.62 -1.48 0.81
N SER A 86 -39.49 -2.46 1.71
CA SER A 86 -39.64 -2.23 3.15
C SER A 86 -38.48 -1.44 3.76
N PHE A 87 -38.71 -0.77 4.90
CA PHE A 87 -37.64 -0.10 5.67
C PHE A 87 -36.51 -1.08 6.09
N ASN A 88 -36.88 -2.31 6.43
CA ASN A 88 -35.92 -3.36 6.78
C ASN A 88 -35.01 -3.72 5.59
N PHE A 89 -35.55 -3.73 4.37
CA PHE A 89 -34.79 -3.99 3.16
C PHE A 89 -33.70 -2.93 2.95
N PHE A 90 -34.06 -1.64 3.04
CA PHE A 90 -33.09 -0.55 2.93
C PHE A 90 -31.99 -0.61 4.00
N THR A 91 -32.34 -1.02 5.22
CA THR A 91 -31.39 -1.16 6.34
C THR A 91 -30.37 -2.27 6.08
N ILE A 92 -30.81 -3.42 5.57
CA ILE A 92 -29.91 -4.54 5.24
C ILE A 92 -28.99 -4.16 4.09
N VAL A 93 -29.54 -3.57 3.02
CA VAL A 93 -28.74 -3.14 1.86
C VAL A 93 -27.71 -2.10 2.26
N SER A 94 -28.09 -1.07 3.02
CA SER A 94 -27.16 -0.03 3.46
C SER A 94 -26.05 -0.62 4.34
N PHE A 95 -26.36 -1.58 5.21
CA PHE A 95 -25.38 -2.25 6.04
C PHE A 95 -24.37 -3.08 5.22
N VAL A 96 -24.86 -3.88 4.25
CA VAL A 96 -23.99 -4.67 3.36
C VAL A 96 -23.09 -3.78 2.52
N VAL A 97 -23.63 -2.69 1.97
CA VAL A 97 -22.87 -1.72 1.17
C VAL A 97 -21.81 -1.04 2.03
N THR A 98 -22.16 -0.62 3.25
CA THR A 98 -21.22 0.05 4.17
C THR A 98 -20.06 -0.87 4.54
N MET A 99 -20.35 -2.11 4.95
CA MET A 99 -19.32 -3.10 5.29
C MET A 99 -18.43 -3.45 4.09
N SER A 100 -19.02 -3.58 2.90
CA SER A 100 -18.27 -3.84 1.68
C SER A 100 -17.37 -2.66 1.31
N TRP A 101 -17.85 -1.43 1.51
CA TRP A 101 -17.10 -0.21 1.26
C TRP A 101 -15.88 -0.08 2.17
N GLU A 102 -16.03 -0.38 3.47
CA GLU A 102 -14.90 -0.38 4.42
C GLU A 102 -13.80 -1.34 3.99
N VAL A 103 -14.15 -2.59 3.65
CA VAL A 103 -13.18 -3.60 3.19
C VAL A 103 -12.54 -3.18 1.87
N PHE A 104 -13.33 -2.63 0.94
CA PHE A 104 -12.82 -2.12 -0.33
C PHE A 104 -11.77 -1.02 -0.12
N LEU A 105 -12.01 -0.08 0.78
CA LEU A 105 -11.05 0.98 1.09
C LEU A 105 -9.72 0.41 1.61
N TYR A 106 -9.75 -0.55 2.54
CA TYR A 106 -8.53 -1.19 3.03
C TYR A 106 -7.74 -1.87 1.91
N CYS A 107 -8.42 -2.64 1.06
CA CYS A 107 -7.80 -3.30 -0.08
C CYS A 107 -7.26 -2.32 -1.14
N TYR A 108 -7.96 -1.21 -1.34
CA TYR A 108 -7.56 -0.16 -2.25
C TYR A 108 -6.27 0.54 -1.79
N PHE A 109 -6.22 0.99 -0.53
CA PHE A 109 -5.03 1.61 0.03
C PHE A 109 -3.85 0.62 0.12
N GLY A 110 -4.11 -0.64 0.48
CA GLY A 110 -3.09 -1.69 0.47
C GLY A 110 -2.47 -1.90 -0.91
N SER A 111 -3.30 -1.91 -1.96
CA SER A 111 -2.81 -2.06 -3.35
C SER A 111 -2.07 -0.83 -3.86
N ILE A 112 -2.51 0.39 -3.50
CA ILE A 112 -1.76 1.61 -3.84
C ILE A 112 -0.39 1.58 -3.18
N LEU A 113 -0.33 1.28 -1.88
CA LEU A 113 0.92 1.19 -1.14
C LEU A 113 1.88 0.18 -1.76
N TYR A 114 1.37 -0.99 -2.15
CA TYR A 114 2.14 -2.00 -2.86
C TYR A 114 2.72 -1.45 -4.17
N ASN A 115 1.88 -0.87 -5.04
CA ASN A 115 2.29 -0.37 -6.35
C ASN A 115 3.29 0.78 -6.25
N GLU A 116 3.05 1.75 -5.36
CA GLU A 116 3.96 2.86 -5.12
C GLU A 116 5.30 2.37 -4.57
N SER A 117 5.29 1.45 -3.61
CA SER A 117 6.54 0.87 -3.09
C SER A 117 7.37 0.15 -4.16
N ALA A 118 6.71 -0.57 -5.07
CA ALA A 118 7.37 -1.24 -6.19
C ALA A 118 7.90 -0.25 -7.24
N SER A 119 7.11 0.79 -7.56
CA SER A 119 7.50 1.83 -8.52
C SER A 119 8.71 2.62 -8.03
N LEU A 120 8.77 2.97 -6.74
CA LEU A 120 9.90 3.70 -6.14
C LEU A 120 11.24 2.99 -6.37
N ILE A 121 11.27 1.66 -6.27
CA ILE A 121 12.50 0.88 -6.48
C ILE A 121 12.90 0.83 -7.94
N THR A 122 11.92 0.77 -8.84
CA THR A 122 12.15 0.82 -10.28
C THR A 122 12.69 2.19 -10.71
N ASP A 123 12.16 3.28 -10.16
CA ASP A 123 12.64 4.64 -10.43
C ASP A 123 14.09 4.84 -9.95
N ILE A 124 14.45 4.29 -8.79
CA ILE A 124 15.84 4.31 -8.31
C ILE A 124 16.75 3.52 -9.26
N TYR A 125 16.29 2.36 -9.75
CA TYR A 125 17.07 1.50 -10.63
C TYR A 125 17.36 2.16 -11.99
N VAL A 126 16.41 2.90 -12.56
CA VAL A 126 16.54 3.59 -13.86
C VAL A 126 17.40 4.85 -13.79
N THR A 127 17.62 5.39 -12.58
CA THR A 127 18.48 6.55 -12.38
C THR A 127 19.95 6.20 -12.67
N ASP A 128 20.77 7.17 -13.10
CA ASP A 128 22.20 6.97 -13.38
C ASP A 128 23.04 6.85 -12.10
N TRP A 129 22.71 5.87 -11.26
CA TRP A 129 23.30 5.67 -9.93
C TRP A 129 24.72 5.09 -9.98
N LEU A 130 25.12 4.53 -11.13
CA LEU A 130 26.45 3.95 -11.35
C LEU A 130 27.55 5.02 -11.46
N ASN A 131 27.19 6.24 -11.85
CA ASN A 131 28.11 7.38 -11.93
C ASN A 131 28.29 8.11 -10.58
N LEU A 132 27.64 7.64 -9.51
CA LEU A 132 27.78 8.19 -8.15
C LEU A 132 28.98 7.59 -7.42
N ASP A 133 29.41 8.25 -6.34
CA ASP A 133 30.46 7.74 -5.44
C ASP A 133 30.11 6.35 -4.87
N ILE A 134 31.13 5.55 -4.56
CA ILE A 134 31.00 4.17 -4.06
C ILE A 134 30.13 4.12 -2.79
N LYS A 135 30.18 5.15 -1.95
CA LYS A 135 29.34 5.25 -0.75
C LYS A 135 27.86 5.38 -1.10
N CYS A 136 27.54 6.23 -2.08
CA CYS A 136 26.17 6.41 -2.58
C CYS A 136 25.63 5.13 -3.23
N GLN A 137 26.45 4.47 -4.05
CA GLN A 137 26.08 3.21 -4.69
C GLN A 137 25.70 2.14 -3.66
N LYS A 138 26.51 1.95 -2.61
CA LYS A 138 26.22 0.98 -1.54
C LYS A 138 24.91 1.28 -0.81
N ALA A 139 24.63 2.55 -0.53
CA ALA A 139 23.39 2.96 0.13
C ALA A 139 22.16 2.67 -0.75
N LEU A 140 22.23 3.00 -2.05
CA LEU A 140 21.16 2.73 -3.01
C LEU A 140 20.93 1.24 -3.23
N VAL A 141 21.99 0.44 -3.36
CA VAL A 141 21.87 -1.03 -3.46
C VAL A 141 21.20 -1.61 -2.23
N THR A 142 21.53 -1.11 -1.03
CA THR A 142 20.86 -1.55 0.20
C THR A 142 19.36 -1.27 0.18
N ILE A 143 18.92 -0.09 -0.29
CA ILE A 143 17.49 0.21 -0.45
C ILE A 143 16.87 -0.70 -1.51
N MET A 144 17.50 -0.85 -2.66
CA MET A 144 16.98 -1.68 -3.76
C MET A 144 16.78 -3.13 -3.30
N GLU A 145 17.75 -3.73 -2.61
CA GLU A 145 17.58 -5.07 -2.03
C GLU A 145 16.47 -5.13 -0.98
N ASN A 146 16.36 -4.09 -0.13
CA ASN A 146 15.29 -4.01 0.87
C ASN A 146 13.89 -3.75 0.27
N GLY A 147 13.82 -3.15 -0.92
CA GLY A 147 12.57 -2.82 -1.61
C GLY A 147 12.19 -3.79 -2.73
N LYS A 148 13.04 -4.77 -3.07
CA LYS A 148 12.63 -5.94 -3.86
C LYS A 148 11.42 -6.66 -3.25
N ARG A 149 11.24 -6.57 -1.94
CA ARG A 149 10.01 -6.95 -1.25
C ARG A 149 9.16 -5.69 -1.09
N PRO A 150 8.16 -5.47 -1.96
CA PRO A 150 7.25 -4.34 -1.81
C PRO A 150 6.54 -4.42 -0.45
N LEU A 151 6.11 -3.26 0.03
CA LEU A 151 5.40 -3.13 1.29
C LEU A 151 4.00 -3.74 1.12
N ILE A 152 3.78 -4.90 1.76
CA ILE A 152 2.52 -5.64 1.70
C ILE A 152 1.96 -5.68 3.12
N ILE A 153 0.71 -5.23 3.28
CA ILE A 153 -0.01 -5.38 4.54
C ILE A 153 -0.78 -6.70 4.49
N ARG A 154 -0.65 -7.53 5.53
CA ARG A 154 -1.32 -8.83 5.61
C ARG A 154 -2.38 -8.85 6.70
N ALA A 155 -3.60 -9.25 6.34
CA ALA A 155 -4.65 -9.58 7.30
C ALA A 155 -4.36 -10.95 7.93
N GLY A 156 -4.36 -11.00 9.26
CA GLY A 156 -4.06 -12.20 10.05
C GLY A 156 -2.67 -12.81 9.78
N LYS A 157 -1.74 -12.07 9.17
CA LYS A 157 -0.43 -12.56 8.64
C LYS A 157 -0.54 -13.67 7.59
N ILE A 158 -1.74 -13.95 7.08
CA ILE A 158 -2.01 -15.05 6.15
C ILE A 158 -2.50 -14.53 4.80
N ILE A 159 -3.30 -13.47 4.80
CA ILE A 159 -4.00 -12.97 3.62
C ILE A 159 -3.41 -11.62 3.21
N ASP A 160 -2.82 -11.56 2.02
CA ASP A 160 -2.33 -10.31 1.44
C ASP A 160 -3.51 -9.37 1.11
N ILE A 161 -3.47 -8.14 1.60
CA ILE A 161 -4.51 -7.14 1.37
C ILE A 161 -4.31 -6.52 -0.01
N SER A 162 -5.15 -6.92 -0.96
CA SER A 162 -5.14 -6.41 -2.33
C SER A 162 -6.55 -6.40 -2.92
N LEU A 163 -6.75 -5.63 -4.00
CA LEU A 163 -8.00 -5.67 -4.76
C LEU A 163 -8.26 -7.08 -5.33
N ASP A 164 -7.22 -7.82 -5.71
CA ASP A 164 -7.36 -9.19 -6.22
C ASP A 164 -7.91 -10.14 -5.15
N THR A 165 -7.43 -10.02 -3.92
CA THR A 165 -7.94 -10.78 -2.78
C THR A 165 -9.41 -10.44 -2.52
N PHE A 166 -9.77 -9.15 -2.53
CA PHE A 166 -11.17 -8.71 -2.38
C PHE A 166 -12.08 -9.28 -3.47
N ALA A 167 -11.67 -9.19 -4.74
CA ALA A 167 -12.43 -9.75 -5.86
C ALA A 167 -12.57 -11.27 -5.74
N THR A 168 -11.55 -11.96 -5.25
CA THR A 168 -11.59 -13.40 -5.00
C THR A 168 -12.59 -13.77 -3.91
N ILE A 169 -12.63 -13.00 -2.82
CA ILE A 169 -13.59 -13.18 -1.72
C ILE A 169 -15.02 -12.97 -2.23
N LEU A 170 -15.28 -11.89 -2.98
CA LEU A 170 -16.59 -11.62 -3.57
C LEU A 170 -17.04 -12.73 -4.53
N LYS A 171 -16.15 -13.22 -5.39
CA LYS A 171 -16.45 -14.35 -6.30
C LYS A 171 -16.83 -15.61 -5.52
N ARG A 172 -16.12 -15.91 -4.43
CA ARG A 172 -16.42 -17.06 -3.56
C ARG A 172 -17.76 -16.88 -2.85
N ALA A 173 -18.04 -15.70 -2.30
CA ALA A 173 -19.32 -15.39 -1.69
C ALA A 173 -20.47 -15.56 -2.70
N TYR A 174 -20.31 -15.03 -3.92
CA TYR A 174 -21.29 -15.20 -4.99
C TYR A 174 -21.52 -16.67 -5.37
N SER A 175 -20.46 -17.47 -5.45
CA SER A 175 -20.59 -18.90 -5.69
C SER A 175 -21.40 -19.60 -4.58
N VAL A 176 -21.17 -19.25 -3.31
CA VAL A 176 -21.93 -19.80 -2.18
C VAL A 176 -23.40 -19.36 -2.27
N MET A 177 -23.67 -18.09 -2.57
CA MET A 177 -25.03 -17.58 -2.75
C MET A 177 -25.77 -18.31 -3.88
N ALA A 178 -25.12 -18.54 -5.02
CA ALA A 178 -25.72 -19.26 -6.14
C ALA A 178 -26.09 -20.71 -5.77
N VAL A 179 -25.26 -21.38 -4.97
CA VAL A 179 -25.55 -22.72 -4.45
C VAL A 179 -26.76 -22.67 -3.51
N VAL A 180 -26.79 -21.73 -2.56
CA VAL A 180 -27.92 -21.55 -1.63
C VAL A 180 -29.22 -21.27 -2.39
N ASN A 181 -29.20 -20.43 -3.42
CA ASN A 181 -30.38 -20.16 -4.23
C ASN A 181 -30.96 -21.43 -4.87
N LYS A 182 -30.09 -22.26 -5.45
CA LYS A 182 -30.49 -23.55 -6.05
C LYS A 182 -31.10 -24.52 -5.03
N PHE A 183 -30.65 -24.48 -3.77
CA PHE A 183 -31.22 -25.29 -2.71
C PHE A 183 -32.58 -24.78 -2.22
N ILE A 184 -32.84 -23.47 -2.30
CA ILE A 184 -34.12 -22.87 -1.89
C ILE A 184 -35.20 -23.08 -2.98
N GLU A 185 -34.81 -23.08 -4.26
CA GLU A 185 -35.72 -23.29 -5.40
C GLU A 185 -36.18 -24.75 -5.60
N ASN A 186 -35.59 -25.72 -4.89
CA ASN A 186 -35.80 -27.17 -5.09
C ASN A 186 -36.46 -27.83 -3.87
#